data_AF-A0A8X6IH59-F1
#
_entry.id   AF-A0A8X6IH59-F1
#
_cell.length_a   1.000
_cell.length_b   1.000
_cell.length_c   1.000
_cell.angle_alpha   90.00
_cell.angle_beta   90.00
_cell.angle_gamma   90.00
#
_symmetry.space_group_name_H-M   'P 1'
#
loop_
_entity.id
_entity.type
_entity.pdbx_description
1 polymer ?
#
loop_
_entity_poly.entity_id
_entity_poly.type
_entity_poly.pdbx_seq_one_letter_code
_entity_poly.pdbx_strand_id
1 'polypeptide(L)'
;MGRYISSNEAIWRILSFSIHEREPFVQHLAVHLENSQRVYFTEENFLQRALEPPKSTLTAFFTLCQKPDVFCQFAKTLLHTDVPLYFTWNNSGKKWEPRKQGEPHPSITGIFKAKALGRLYTVHPKQCECFFLRLLLVNVPGPTSFKFLQTINGQVFNTYQDACKELQLLEGDNHWDLTLPDAALTSIPHVIRELFAIILTACYPTQSSSLWGKYKNYMTEDILH
;
A
#
# COMPACT_ATOMS: atom_id res chain seq x y z
N MET A 1 -16.44 19.93 -17.60
CA MET A 1 -16.51 20.84 -16.44
C MET A 1 -15.27 21.71 -16.41
N GLY A 2 -15.39 22.98 -16.80
CA GLY A 2 -14.29 23.94 -16.67
C GLY A 2 -14.10 24.33 -15.20
N ARG A 3 -12.85 24.44 -14.73
CA ARG A 3 -12.54 24.97 -13.40
C ARG A 3 -12.56 26.50 -13.50
N TYR A 4 -13.45 27.16 -12.77
CA TYR A 4 -13.46 28.62 -12.62
C TYR A 4 -12.23 29.05 -11.80
N ILE A 5 -11.49 30.03 -12.30
CA ILE A 5 -10.37 30.67 -11.61
C ILE A 5 -10.83 32.07 -11.22
N SER A 6 -10.64 32.46 -9.95
CA SER A 6 -11.03 33.80 -9.48
C SER A 6 -10.18 34.90 -10.10
N SER A 7 -10.71 36.12 -10.25
CA SER A 7 -9.95 37.28 -10.75
C SER A 7 -8.66 37.54 -9.97
N ASN A 8 -8.69 37.30 -8.64
CA ASN A 8 -7.52 37.43 -7.78
C ASN A 8 -6.46 36.38 -8.10
N GLU A 9 -6.86 35.11 -8.28
CA GLU A 9 -5.93 34.04 -8.66
C GLU A 9 -5.33 34.28 -10.07
N ALA A 10 -6.12 34.83 -11.00
CA ALA A 10 -5.64 35.20 -12.33
C ALA A 10 -4.58 36.31 -12.29
N ILE A 11 -4.80 37.37 -11.51
CA ILE A 11 -3.82 38.46 -11.32
C ILE A 11 -2.54 37.94 -10.68
N TRP A 12 -2.64 37.04 -9.68
CA TRP A 12 -1.48 36.41 -9.04
C TRP A 12 -0.67 35.56 -10.03
N ARG A 13 -1.33 34.86 -10.96
CA ARG A 13 -0.68 34.13 -12.06
C ARG A 13 0.02 35.08 -13.03
N ILE A 14 -0.65 36.17 -13.43
CA ILE A 14 -0.09 37.16 -14.36
C ILE A 14 1.16 37.81 -13.77
N LEU A 15 1.14 38.11 -12.47
CA LEU A 15 2.26 38.76 -11.77
C LEU A 15 3.30 37.77 -11.22
N SER A 16 3.16 36.46 -11.53
CA SER A 16 4.06 35.39 -11.07
C SER A 16 4.28 35.34 -9.56
N PHE A 17 3.30 35.80 -8.78
CA PHE A 17 3.35 35.69 -7.32
C PHE A 17 3.21 34.23 -6.90
N SER A 18 3.81 33.85 -5.77
CA SER A 18 3.58 32.52 -5.18
C SER A 18 2.10 32.41 -4.79
N ILE A 19 1.35 31.58 -5.50
CA ILE A 19 -0.11 31.50 -5.38
C ILE A 19 -0.52 30.53 -4.28
N HIS A 20 0.31 29.52 -4.06
CA HIS A 20 0.07 28.49 -3.06
C HIS A 20 1.40 28.01 -2.49
N GLU A 21 1.69 28.36 -1.25
CA GLU A 21 2.49 27.49 -0.40
C GLU A 21 1.57 26.35 0.05
N ARG A 22 1.75 25.16 -0.54
CA ARG A 22 1.07 23.96 -0.05
C ARG A 22 1.83 23.48 1.18
N GLU A 23 1.43 23.96 2.35
CA GLU A 23 1.86 23.42 3.64
C GLU A 23 0.77 22.49 4.20
N PRO A 24 1.09 21.22 4.49
CA PRO A 24 2.36 20.54 4.24
C PRO A 24 2.56 20.12 2.78
N PHE A 25 3.83 19.95 2.38
CA PHE A 25 4.18 19.41 1.07
C PHE A 25 3.65 17.98 0.93
N VAL A 26 2.92 17.66 -0.15
CA VAL A 26 2.38 16.31 -0.37
C VAL A 26 3.18 15.60 -1.46
N GLN A 27 3.77 14.45 -1.11
CA GLN A 27 4.49 13.58 -2.04
C GLN A 27 3.65 12.34 -2.34
N HIS A 28 3.34 12.12 -3.62
CA HIS A 28 2.69 10.87 -4.03
C HIS A 28 3.68 9.71 -4.05
N LEU A 29 3.28 8.60 -3.43
CA LEU A 29 4.07 7.40 -3.27
C LEU A 29 3.46 6.26 -4.09
N ALA A 30 4.29 5.60 -4.88
CA ALA A 30 3.90 4.53 -5.77
C ALA A 30 3.56 3.26 -4.98
N VAL A 31 2.54 2.54 -5.42
CA VAL A 31 2.23 1.20 -4.92
C VAL A 31 1.94 0.34 -6.14
N HIS A 32 2.71 -0.74 -6.29
CA HIS A 32 2.57 -1.69 -7.38
C HIS A 32 3.29 -3.00 -7.00
N LEU A 33 2.84 -4.10 -7.56
CA LEU A 33 3.54 -5.39 -7.44
C LEU A 33 4.88 -5.35 -8.18
N GLU A 34 5.72 -6.36 -7.96
CA GLU A 34 6.96 -6.54 -8.70
C GLU A 34 6.69 -6.54 -10.22
N ASN A 35 7.46 -5.74 -10.96
CA ASN A 35 7.32 -5.53 -12.41
C ASN A 35 5.96 -4.99 -12.90
N SER A 36 5.00 -4.71 -12.02
CA SER A 36 3.69 -4.16 -12.35
C SER A 36 3.64 -2.63 -12.27
N GLN A 37 4.78 -1.96 -12.50
CA GLN A 37 4.88 -0.51 -12.41
C GLN A 37 4.30 0.18 -13.64
N ARG A 38 3.74 1.37 -13.44
CA ARG A 38 3.19 2.16 -14.55
C ARG A 38 4.30 2.74 -15.41
N VAL A 39 4.34 2.33 -16.67
CA VAL A 39 5.32 2.79 -17.66
C VAL A 39 4.58 3.42 -18.84
N TYR A 40 5.09 4.55 -19.31
CA TYR A 40 4.61 5.18 -20.55
C TYR A 40 5.55 4.80 -21.70
N PHE A 41 5.04 4.44 -22.85
CA PHE A 41 5.88 4.09 -24.00
C PHE A 41 5.81 5.20 -25.06
N THR A 42 6.97 5.52 -25.64
CA THR A 42 7.10 6.27 -26.89
C THR A 42 7.97 5.43 -27.84
N GLU A 43 7.88 5.69 -29.14
CA GLU A 43 8.62 4.94 -30.16
C GLU A 43 10.14 4.90 -29.87
N GLU A 44 10.68 6.01 -29.35
CA GLU A 44 12.10 6.16 -29.02
C GLU A 44 12.52 5.41 -27.74
N ASN A 45 11.62 5.23 -26.77
CA ASN A 45 11.98 4.72 -25.45
C ASN A 45 11.47 3.30 -25.15
N PHE A 46 10.74 2.69 -26.08
CA PHE A 46 10.09 1.39 -25.88
C PHE A 46 11.10 0.30 -25.48
N LEU A 47 12.17 0.13 -26.27
CA LEU A 47 13.19 -0.89 -26.02
C LEU A 47 13.89 -0.67 -24.67
N GLN A 48 14.28 0.57 -24.38
CA GLN A 48 14.94 0.90 -23.12
C GLN A 48 14.04 0.61 -21.92
N ARG A 49 12.76 1.01 -21.98
CA ARG A 49 11.81 0.82 -20.86
C ARG A 49 11.38 -0.63 -20.67
N ALA A 50 11.43 -1.44 -21.73
CA ALA A 50 11.18 -2.88 -21.65
C ALA A 50 12.33 -3.62 -20.94
N LEU A 51 13.58 -3.20 -21.18
CA LEU A 51 14.77 -3.78 -20.55
C LEU A 51 14.99 -3.25 -19.13
N GLU A 52 14.90 -1.94 -18.94
CA GLU A 52 15.13 -1.25 -17.68
C GLU A 52 13.90 -0.39 -17.34
N PRO A 53 12.96 -0.94 -16.55
CA PRO A 53 11.76 -0.21 -16.24
C PRO A 53 12.09 0.94 -15.25
N PRO A 54 11.37 2.08 -15.36
CA PRO A 54 11.71 3.29 -14.63
C PRO A 54 11.55 3.12 -13.12
N LYS A 55 12.53 3.61 -12.36
CA LYS A 55 12.49 3.59 -10.89
C LYS A 55 11.30 4.40 -10.37
N SER A 56 10.47 3.74 -9.56
CA SER A 56 9.38 4.36 -8.81
C SER A 56 9.87 4.84 -7.43
N THR A 57 9.04 5.63 -6.74
CA THR A 57 9.30 6.04 -5.35
C THR A 57 9.44 4.82 -4.41
N LEU A 58 8.70 3.75 -4.68
CA LEU A 58 8.77 2.49 -3.95
C LEU A 58 10.10 1.74 -4.18
N THR A 59 10.47 1.49 -5.44
CA THR A 59 11.72 0.77 -5.75
C THR A 59 12.96 1.58 -5.34
N ALA A 60 12.87 2.91 -5.41
CA ALA A 60 13.91 3.79 -4.92
C ALA A 60 14.02 3.77 -3.39
N PHE A 61 12.91 3.55 -2.68
CA PHE A 61 12.92 3.36 -1.23
C PHE A 61 13.62 2.04 -0.85
N PHE A 62 13.35 0.96 -1.58
CA PHE A 62 14.10 -0.29 -1.42
C PHE A 62 15.60 -0.09 -1.61
N THR A 63 15.97 0.64 -2.67
CA THR A 63 17.38 0.98 -2.94
C THR A 63 17.97 1.82 -1.80
N LEU A 64 17.20 2.76 -1.22
CA LEU A 64 17.63 3.58 -0.08
C LEU A 64 17.93 2.71 1.15
N CYS A 65 17.11 1.69 1.41
CA CYS A 65 17.29 0.74 2.51
C CYS A 65 18.37 -0.32 2.25
N GLN A 66 19.02 -0.34 1.09
CA GLN A 66 20.11 -1.28 0.77
C GLN A 66 21.50 -0.65 0.81
N LYS A 67 21.61 0.68 0.72
CA LYS A 67 22.91 1.36 0.64
C LYS A 67 23.73 1.16 1.93
N PRO A 68 25.06 1.02 1.86
CA PRO A 68 25.89 0.91 3.05
C PRO A 68 26.25 2.30 3.62
N ASP A 69 25.25 3.13 3.93
CA ASP A 69 25.45 4.47 4.50
C ASP A 69 24.64 4.68 5.79
N VAL A 70 24.98 5.72 6.55
CA VAL A 70 24.28 6.08 7.80
C VAL A 70 22.80 6.40 7.51
N PHE A 71 22.51 6.98 6.36
CA PHE A 71 21.14 7.30 5.94
C PHE A 71 20.30 6.04 5.69
N CYS A 72 20.89 4.93 5.25
CA CYS A 72 20.22 3.66 5.10
C CYS A 72 19.79 3.08 6.44
N GLN A 73 20.66 3.11 7.46
CA GLN A 73 20.29 2.64 8.80
C GLN A 73 19.06 3.40 9.32
N PHE A 74 18.98 4.69 9.05
CA PHE A 74 17.81 5.50 9.36
C PHE A 74 16.61 5.23 8.44
N ALA A 75 16.82 5.09 7.13
CA ALA A 75 15.73 4.77 6.21
C ALA A 75 15.07 3.42 6.55
N LYS A 76 15.84 2.48 7.11
CA LYS A 76 15.33 1.21 7.62
C LYS A 76 14.36 1.35 8.80
N THR A 77 14.37 2.48 9.51
CA THR A 77 13.42 2.74 10.61
C THR A 77 12.15 3.45 10.13
N LEU A 78 12.07 3.86 8.87
CA LEU A 78 10.94 4.63 8.35
C LEU A 78 9.92 3.72 7.66
N LEU A 79 8.64 4.07 7.82
CA LEU A 79 7.57 3.58 6.96
C LEU A 79 7.61 4.29 5.61
N HIS A 80 7.03 3.68 4.58
CA HIS A 80 7.03 4.29 3.24
C HIS A 80 6.35 5.67 3.24
N THR A 81 5.28 5.84 4.03
CA THR A 81 4.55 7.11 4.20
C THR A 81 5.38 8.21 4.86
N ASP A 82 6.40 7.84 5.62
CA ASP A 82 7.20 8.75 6.44
C ASP A 82 8.48 9.19 5.73
N VAL A 83 8.89 8.47 4.67
CA VAL A 83 10.06 8.81 3.86
C VAL A 83 10.08 10.29 3.44
N PRO A 84 8.96 10.90 2.97
CA PRO A 84 8.96 12.31 2.55
C PRO A 84 9.24 13.33 3.66
N LEU A 85 9.08 12.95 4.94
CA LEU A 85 9.41 13.81 6.09
C LEU A 85 10.90 14.14 6.12
N TYR A 86 11.74 13.16 5.75
CA TYR A 86 13.20 13.22 5.91
C TYR A 86 13.97 13.16 4.59
N PHE A 87 13.33 12.69 3.52
CA PHE A 87 13.92 12.56 2.20
C PHE A 87 13.08 13.29 1.15
N THR A 88 13.76 13.87 0.17
CA THR A 88 13.14 14.54 -0.97
C THR A 88 13.25 13.66 -2.21
N TRP A 89 12.18 13.59 -2.99
CA TRP A 89 12.18 12.86 -4.26
C TRP A 89 12.87 13.69 -5.35
N ASN A 90 14.01 13.20 -5.86
CA ASN A 90 14.66 13.77 -7.04
C ASN A 90 14.05 13.15 -8.30
N ASN A 91 13.21 13.91 -9.01
CA ASN A 91 12.49 13.40 -10.17
C ASN A 91 13.39 13.14 -11.39
N SER A 92 14.49 13.90 -11.54
CA SER A 92 15.46 13.73 -12.62
C SER A 92 16.34 12.50 -12.40
N GLY A 93 16.81 12.30 -11.15
CA GLY A 93 17.66 11.16 -10.78
C GLY A 93 16.89 9.91 -10.34
N LYS A 94 15.56 9.98 -10.23
CA LYS A 94 14.66 8.93 -9.73
C LYS A 94 15.17 8.26 -8.44
N LYS A 95 15.54 9.10 -7.47
CA LYS A 95 16.13 8.65 -6.20
C LYS A 95 15.67 9.53 -5.03
N TRP A 96 15.70 8.94 -3.84
CA TRP A 96 15.55 9.67 -2.60
C TRP A 96 16.87 10.32 -2.19
N GLU A 97 16.81 11.59 -1.82
CA GLU A 97 17.96 12.35 -1.31
C GLU A 97 17.65 12.87 0.10
N PRO A 98 18.62 12.88 1.03
CA PRO A 98 18.42 13.46 2.35
C PRO A 98 17.91 14.90 2.23
N ARG A 99 16.87 15.23 2.98
CA ARG A 99 16.32 16.58 3.00
C ARG A 99 17.31 17.52 3.68
N LYS A 100 17.52 18.69 3.06
CA LYS A 100 18.50 19.72 3.48
C LYS A 100 17.87 20.92 4.21
N GLN A 101 16.55 20.93 4.37
CA GLN A 101 15.77 22.05 4.91
C GLN A 101 14.74 21.53 5.93
N GLY A 102 14.50 22.30 6.98
CA GLY A 102 13.57 21.95 8.06
C GLY A 102 14.27 21.94 9.42
N GLU A 103 13.75 21.14 10.34
CA GLU A 103 14.31 20.93 11.67
C GLU A 103 15.41 19.87 11.62
N PRO A 104 16.62 20.12 12.13
CA PRO A 104 17.69 19.13 12.12
C PRO A 104 17.29 17.89 12.93
N HIS A 105 17.59 16.70 12.41
CA HIS A 105 17.35 15.47 13.16
C HIS A 105 18.31 15.38 14.36
N PRO A 106 17.82 15.05 15.58
CA PRO A 106 18.63 15.14 16.80
C PRO A 106 19.87 14.23 16.80
N SER A 107 19.81 13.09 16.10
CA SER A 107 20.87 12.06 16.16
C SER A 107 21.62 11.85 14.84
N ILE A 108 21.19 12.44 13.73
CA ILE A 108 21.76 12.15 12.40
C ILE A 108 22.15 13.45 11.74
N THR A 109 23.45 13.64 11.55
CA THR A 109 23.99 14.84 10.89
C THR A 109 23.64 14.84 9.40
N GLY A 110 23.18 15.98 8.90
CA GLY A 110 22.90 16.17 7.47
C GLY A 110 21.52 15.71 7.00
N ILE A 111 20.62 15.34 7.92
CA ILE A 111 19.20 15.09 7.60
C ILE A 111 18.29 16.01 8.40
N PHE A 112 17.27 16.53 7.72
CA PHE A 112 16.31 17.47 8.28
C PHE A 112 14.90 16.90 8.16
N LYS A 113 14.06 17.16 9.17
CA LYS A 113 12.65 16.86 9.20
C LYS A 113 11.86 18.08 8.73
N ALA A 114 10.95 17.91 7.79
CA ALA A 114 9.98 18.94 7.44
C ALA A 114 8.56 18.38 7.46
N LYS A 115 7.56 19.27 7.54
CA LYS A 115 6.16 18.89 7.38
C LYS A 115 5.90 18.47 5.93
N ALA A 116 5.92 17.16 5.69
CA ALA A 116 5.61 16.55 4.42
C ALA A 116 4.71 15.31 4.61
N LEU A 117 3.74 15.13 3.73
CA LEU A 117 2.82 13.99 3.77
C LEU A 117 3.12 13.04 2.61
N GLY A 118 3.49 11.80 2.93
CA GLY A 118 3.57 10.71 1.96
C GLY A 118 2.20 10.13 1.69
N ARG A 119 1.64 10.41 0.50
CA ARG A 119 0.33 9.92 0.10
C ARG A 119 0.47 8.74 -0.86
N LEU A 120 0.21 7.54 -0.35
CA LEU A 120 0.11 6.33 -1.17
C LEU A 120 -1.10 6.43 -2.10
N TYR A 121 -0.95 5.96 -3.34
CA TYR A 121 -2.08 5.84 -4.25
C TYR A 121 -3.19 4.97 -3.67
N THR A 122 -4.44 5.34 -3.98
CA THR A 122 -5.60 4.52 -3.65
C THR A 122 -5.56 3.24 -4.47
N VAL A 123 -5.55 2.10 -3.79
CA VAL A 123 -5.65 0.78 -4.42
C VAL A 123 -7.06 0.26 -4.18
N HIS A 124 -7.75 -0.16 -5.24
CA HIS A 124 -9.07 -0.74 -5.11
C HIS A 124 -8.97 -2.12 -4.45
N PRO A 125 -9.85 -2.50 -3.50
CA PRO A 125 -9.86 -3.83 -2.89
C PRO A 125 -9.91 -5.03 -3.84
N LYS A 126 -10.36 -4.85 -5.10
CA LYS A 126 -10.36 -5.90 -6.14
C LYS A 126 -8.95 -6.26 -6.59
N GLN A 127 -7.98 -5.36 -6.41
CA GLN A 127 -6.56 -5.64 -6.61
C GLN A 127 -5.99 -6.20 -5.29
N CYS A 128 -6.44 -7.38 -4.89
CA CYS A 128 -6.20 -7.97 -3.57
C CYS A 128 -4.73 -7.87 -3.14
N GLU A 129 -3.81 -8.42 -3.92
CA GLU A 129 -2.38 -8.42 -3.57
C GLU A 129 -1.78 -7.02 -3.48
N CYS A 130 -2.19 -6.09 -4.33
CA CYS A 130 -1.70 -4.71 -4.29
C CYS A 130 -2.26 -3.96 -3.06
N PHE A 131 -3.48 -4.29 -2.64
CA PHE A 131 -4.09 -3.77 -1.41
C PHE A 131 -3.33 -4.25 -0.17
N PHE A 132 -3.00 -5.54 -0.09
CA PHE A 132 -2.20 -6.09 1.02
C PHE A 132 -0.77 -5.56 1.00
N LEU A 133 -0.14 -5.41 -0.17
CA LEU A 133 1.15 -4.73 -0.30
C LEU A 133 1.08 -3.29 0.25
N ARG A 134 0.02 -2.53 -0.07
CA ARG A 134 -0.18 -1.19 0.48
C ARG A 134 -0.25 -1.23 2.00
N LEU A 135 -0.93 -2.20 2.58
CA LEU A 135 -1.05 -2.37 4.02
C LEU A 135 0.30 -2.66 4.66
N LEU A 136 1.11 -3.55 4.07
CA LEU A 136 2.48 -3.81 4.53
C LEU A 136 3.34 -2.55 4.46
N LEU A 137 3.25 -1.76 3.40
CA LEU A 137 4.05 -0.52 3.26
C LEU A 137 3.72 0.57 4.29
N VAL A 138 2.55 0.48 4.92
CA VAL A 138 2.11 1.38 6.00
C VAL A 138 2.52 0.85 7.38
N ASN A 139 2.81 -0.45 7.52
CA ASN A 139 3.06 -1.07 8.83
C ASN A 139 4.49 -1.64 8.98
N VAL A 140 5.18 -1.93 7.88
CA VAL A 140 6.51 -2.54 7.86
C VAL A 140 7.55 -1.47 7.52
N PRO A 141 8.47 -1.14 8.45
CA PRO A 141 9.52 -0.18 8.19
C PRO A 141 10.65 -0.78 7.37
N GLY A 142 11.35 0.08 6.63
CA GLY A 142 12.62 -0.27 6.01
C GLY A 142 12.67 -1.40 4.99
N PRO A 143 11.64 -1.65 4.16
CA PRO A 143 11.67 -2.75 3.23
C PRO A 143 12.83 -2.62 2.23
N THR A 144 13.55 -3.72 2.03
CA THR A 144 14.68 -3.77 1.08
C THR A 144 14.31 -4.38 -0.27
N SER A 145 13.17 -5.07 -0.37
CA SER A 145 12.69 -5.69 -1.61
C SER A 145 11.22 -6.10 -1.49
N PHE A 146 10.61 -6.51 -2.61
CA PHE A 146 9.29 -7.15 -2.60
C PHE A 146 9.29 -8.44 -1.77
N LYS A 147 10.35 -9.25 -1.91
CA LYS A 147 10.54 -10.49 -1.14
C LYS A 147 10.67 -10.23 0.36
N PHE A 148 11.32 -9.12 0.76
CA PHE A 148 11.40 -8.72 2.16
C PHE A 148 10.01 -8.51 2.76
N LEU A 149 9.11 -7.84 2.03
CA LEU A 149 7.73 -7.62 2.48
C LEU A 149 6.92 -8.91 2.58
N GLN A 150 7.31 -9.96 1.86
CA GLN A 150 6.73 -11.31 1.98
C GLN A 150 7.41 -12.15 3.07
N THR A 151 8.47 -11.68 3.71
CA THR A 151 9.23 -12.45 4.68
C THR A 151 8.92 -12.00 6.09
N ILE A 152 8.17 -12.80 6.84
CA ILE A 152 7.84 -12.54 8.26
C ILE A 152 8.47 -13.64 9.11
N ASN A 153 9.18 -13.26 10.18
CA ASN A 153 9.86 -14.20 11.09
C ASN A 153 10.81 -15.20 10.40
N GLY A 154 11.40 -14.82 9.27
CA GLY A 154 12.31 -15.67 8.48
C GLY A 154 11.62 -16.64 7.52
N GLN A 155 10.28 -16.69 7.50
CA GLN A 155 9.49 -17.46 6.55
C GLN A 155 9.02 -16.58 5.38
N VAL A 156 9.23 -17.05 4.15
CA VAL A 156 8.74 -16.38 2.94
C VAL A 156 7.33 -16.88 2.63
N PHE A 157 6.38 -15.96 2.55
CA PHE A 157 4.99 -16.24 2.18
C PHE A 157 4.76 -16.06 0.68
N ASN A 158 3.83 -16.83 0.11
CA ASN A 158 3.53 -16.78 -1.32
C ASN A 158 2.73 -15.52 -1.71
N THR A 159 1.88 -15.03 -0.80
CA THR A 159 1.02 -13.87 -1.02
C THR A 159 1.29 -12.78 0.01
N TYR A 160 1.06 -11.52 -0.36
CA TYR A 160 1.11 -10.42 0.59
C TYR A 160 -0.02 -10.51 1.61
N GLN A 161 -1.16 -11.11 1.23
CA GLN A 161 -2.25 -11.38 2.16
C GLN A 161 -1.78 -12.26 3.33
N ASP A 162 -1.06 -13.36 3.04
CA ASP A 162 -0.59 -14.27 4.08
C ASP A 162 0.48 -13.61 4.96
N ALA A 163 1.35 -12.79 4.38
CA ALA A 163 2.29 -11.97 5.16
C ALA A 163 1.55 -10.97 6.10
N CYS A 164 0.46 -10.34 5.64
CA CYS A 164 -0.38 -9.51 6.50
C CYS A 164 -1.07 -10.32 7.62
N LYS A 165 -1.51 -11.54 7.33
CA LYS A 165 -2.12 -12.45 8.33
C LYS A 165 -1.11 -12.81 9.41
N GLU A 166 0.11 -13.19 9.02
CA GLU A 166 1.18 -13.54 9.96
C GLU A 166 1.57 -12.35 10.85
N LEU A 167 1.58 -11.13 10.29
CA LEU A 167 1.77 -9.89 11.05
C LEU A 167 0.54 -9.45 11.87
N GLN A 168 -0.55 -10.21 11.86
CA GLN A 168 -1.81 -9.89 12.55
C GLN A 168 -2.39 -8.52 12.15
N LEU A 169 -2.17 -8.11 10.91
CA LEU A 169 -2.71 -6.86 10.36
C LEU A 169 -4.15 -6.99 9.85
N LEU A 170 -4.66 -8.23 9.75
CA LEU A 170 -6.02 -8.53 9.32
C LEU A 170 -6.83 -8.99 10.52
N GLU A 171 -8.10 -8.57 10.59
CA GLU A 171 -9.04 -9.11 11.57
C GLU A 171 -9.22 -10.60 11.35
N GLY A 172 -9.24 -11.37 12.45
CA GLY A 172 -9.40 -12.80 12.40
C GLY A 172 -10.82 -13.19 12.00
N ASP A 173 -10.94 -14.14 11.08
CA ASP A 173 -12.20 -14.77 10.64
C ASP A 173 -12.88 -15.62 11.74
N ASN A 174 -12.35 -15.61 12.97
CA ASN A 174 -12.84 -16.40 14.11
C ASN A 174 -14.33 -16.16 14.41
N HIS A 175 -14.86 -14.98 14.09
CA HIS A 175 -16.28 -14.69 14.26
C HIS A 175 -17.17 -15.59 13.38
N TRP A 176 -16.69 -15.99 12.19
CA TRP A 176 -17.42 -16.88 11.29
C TRP A 176 -17.40 -18.32 11.76
N ASP A 177 -16.29 -18.72 12.40
CA ASP A 177 -16.14 -20.02 13.04
C ASP A 177 -16.95 -20.16 14.35
N LEU A 178 -17.55 -19.07 14.85
CA LEU A 178 -18.54 -19.12 15.94
C LEU A 178 -19.97 -18.99 15.42
N THR A 179 -20.21 -18.12 14.44
CA THR A 179 -21.56 -17.81 13.95
C THR A 179 -22.17 -18.86 13.02
N LEU A 180 -21.38 -19.46 12.11
CA LEU A 180 -21.89 -20.48 11.18
C LEU A 180 -22.22 -21.82 11.83
N PRO A 181 -21.49 -22.32 12.84
CA PRO A 181 -21.93 -23.48 13.63
C PRO A 181 -23.29 -23.24 14.30
N ASP A 182 -23.48 -22.08 14.93
CA ASP A 182 -24.75 -21.75 15.60
C ASP A 182 -25.90 -21.68 14.59
N ALA A 183 -25.66 -21.09 13.42
CA ALA A 183 -26.64 -21.08 12.33
C ALA A 183 -26.95 -22.50 11.83
N ALA A 184 -25.94 -23.37 11.71
CA ALA A 184 -26.13 -24.76 11.29
C ALA A 184 -26.97 -25.58 12.27
N LEU A 185 -26.95 -25.24 13.57
CA LEU A 185 -27.77 -25.91 14.59
C LEU A 185 -29.20 -25.37 14.68
N THR A 186 -29.43 -24.11 14.28
CA THR A 186 -30.68 -23.39 14.58
C THR A 186 -31.49 -23.02 13.34
N SER A 187 -30.89 -23.06 12.16
CA SER A 187 -31.46 -22.50 10.93
C SER A 187 -31.57 -23.53 9.82
N ILE A 188 -32.42 -23.22 8.85
CA ILE A 188 -32.71 -24.06 7.67
C ILE A 188 -31.65 -23.74 6.59
N PRO A 189 -31.23 -24.71 5.74
CA PRO A 189 -30.15 -24.52 4.76
C PRO A 189 -30.22 -23.25 3.90
N HIS A 190 -31.41 -22.82 3.46
CA HIS A 190 -31.58 -21.57 2.71
C HIS A 190 -31.12 -20.32 3.48
N VAL A 191 -31.41 -20.25 4.78
CA VAL A 191 -31.02 -19.12 5.65
C VAL A 191 -29.50 -19.13 5.86
N ILE A 192 -28.90 -20.32 5.97
CA ILE A 192 -27.45 -20.47 6.11
C ILE A 192 -26.74 -19.99 4.82
N ARG A 193 -27.31 -20.27 3.64
CA ARG A 193 -26.80 -19.75 2.36
C ARG A 193 -26.89 -18.23 2.28
N GLU A 194 -27.99 -17.64 2.73
CA GLU A 194 -28.16 -16.19 2.75
C GLU A 194 -27.16 -15.51 3.69
N LEU A 195 -27.00 -16.04 4.92
CA LEU A 195 -26.00 -15.59 5.87
C LEU A 195 -24.59 -15.67 5.27
N PHE A 196 -24.25 -16.78 4.62
CA PHE A 196 -22.96 -16.96 3.96
C PHE A 196 -22.74 -15.94 2.83
N ALA A 197 -23.76 -15.64 2.02
CA ALA A 197 -23.68 -14.61 0.99
C ALA A 197 -23.47 -13.20 1.60
N ILE A 198 -24.13 -12.87 2.71
CA ILE A 198 -23.91 -11.63 3.44
C ILE A 198 -22.47 -11.55 3.94
N ILE A 199 -21.95 -12.61 4.56
CA ILE A 199 -20.56 -12.66 5.04
C ILE A 199 -19.59 -12.40 3.88
N LEU A 200 -19.77 -13.06 2.72
CA LEU A 200 -18.90 -12.88 1.56
C LEU A 200 -18.93 -11.46 0.98
N THR A 201 -20.10 -10.82 0.94
CA THR A 201 -20.31 -9.53 0.26
C THR A 201 -20.09 -8.32 1.16
N ALA A 202 -20.37 -8.43 2.46
CA ALA A 202 -20.30 -7.32 3.41
C ALA A 202 -19.02 -7.37 4.26
N CYS A 203 -18.54 -8.56 4.60
CA CYS A 203 -17.47 -8.74 5.57
C CYS A 203 -16.14 -9.17 4.94
N TYR A 204 -16.15 -9.65 3.69
CA TYR A 204 -14.95 -10.01 2.92
C TYR A 204 -13.98 -10.92 3.71
N PRO A 205 -14.46 -12.09 4.21
CA PRO A 205 -13.65 -12.99 5.03
C PRO A 205 -12.35 -13.37 4.33
N THR A 206 -11.27 -13.42 5.10
CA THR A 206 -9.93 -13.70 4.59
C THR A 206 -9.72 -15.15 4.14
N GLN A 207 -10.58 -16.08 4.58
CA GLN A 207 -10.57 -17.51 4.25
C GLN A 207 -11.92 -18.04 3.76
N SER A 208 -12.60 -17.31 2.87
CA SER A 208 -13.91 -17.70 2.29
C SER A 208 -13.99 -19.14 1.79
N SER A 209 -12.94 -19.66 1.13
CA SER A 209 -12.90 -21.03 0.63
C SER A 209 -12.82 -22.09 1.74
N SER A 210 -12.06 -21.82 2.79
CA SER A 210 -11.99 -22.68 3.98
C SER A 210 -13.34 -22.71 4.69
N LEU A 211 -13.96 -21.53 4.83
CA LEU A 211 -15.28 -21.36 5.43
C LEU A 211 -16.36 -22.14 4.66
N TRP A 212 -16.37 -22.03 3.32
CA TRP A 212 -17.24 -22.84 2.46
C TRP A 212 -17.00 -24.34 2.68
N GLY A 213 -15.74 -24.78 2.65
CA GLY A 213 -15.38 -26.18 2.82
C GLY A 213 -15.94 -26.80 4.11
N LYS A 214 -15.93 -26.05 5.21
CA LYS A 214 -16.47 -26.47 6.51
C LYS A 214 -18.00 -26.58 6.52
N TYR A 215 -18.71 -25.59 5.97
CA TYR A 215 -20.17 -25.47 6.18
C TYR A 215 -21.04 -25.80 4.96
N LYS A 216 -20.44 -26.13 3.81
CA LYS A 216 -21.19 -26.43 2.56
C LYS A 216 -22.25 -27.52 2.74
N ASN A 217 -22.00 -28.54 3.56
CA ASN A 217 -22.92 -29.67 3.71
C ASN A 217 -24.25 -29.18 4.31
N TYR A 218 -24.20 -28.43 5.42
CA TYR A 218 -25.37 -27.81 6.06
C TYR A 218 -26.10 -26.83 5.13
N MET A 219 -25.38 -26.18 4.21
CA MET A 219 -25.97 -25.30 3.21
C MET A 219 -26.63 -26.03 2.04
N THR A 220 -26.47 -27.35 1.90
CA THR A 220 -26.94 -28.13 0.74
C THR A 220 -27.87 -29.27 1.10
N GLU A 221 -28.21 -29.45 2.39
CA GLU A 221 -29.09 -30.52 2.86
C GLU A 221 -30.47 -30.54 2.16
N ASP A 222 -30.97 -29.37 1.76
CA ASP A 222 -32.25 -29.19 1.05
C ASP A 222 -32.14 -29.27 -0.48
N ILE A 223 -30.95 -29.45 -1.06
CA ILE A 223 -30.73 -29.46 -2.52
C ILE A 223 -30.63 -30.89 -3.09
N LEU A 224 -30.31 -31.87 -2.24
CA LEU A 224 -30.18 -33.28 -2.64
C LEU A 224 -31.51 -34.06 -2.61
N HIS A 225 -32.64 -33.38 -2.42
CA HIS A 225 -34.00 -33.94 -2.40
C HIS A 225 -34.91 -33.25 -3.40
#